data_AF-X0TPS1-F1
#
_entry.id   AF-X0TPS1-F1
#
_cell.length_a   1.000
_cell.length_b   1.000
_cell.length_c   1.000
_cell.angle_alpha   90.00
_cell.angle_beta   90.00
_cell.angle_gamma   90.00
#
_symmetry.space_group_name_H-M   'P 1'
#
loop_
_entity.id
_entity.type
_entity.pdbx_description
1 polymer ?
#
loop_
_entity_poly.entity_id
_entity_poly.type
_entity_poly.pdbx_seq_one_letter_code
_entity_poly.pdbx_strand_id
1 'polypeptide(L)'
;MTEADADYAVAFATPVNAKGIIQITHPFDYHRGASDFPVDLPVRSHTDALVIFDDVFVPWEKVFLCGEWQYAVTAVYNFAYLHRHTAVTYHIAWVELLVGLATAMTEYIGVSRAANIREEMTELIYYLNTMKSLARASCIDYVVQGGLAIPNPVTANVAKYFYANNYHSVVKIVEDICGGLLTTAPTYQDWQNSETKDFMDKYLGGRADVSTEARLRILQTLRHYPCLGTELDVNNIHAEGSLMAERLTIYAEARQD
;
A
#
# COMPACT_ATOMS: atom_id res chain seq x y z
N MET A 1 23.06 14.87 -11.19
CA MET A 1 24.38 14.76 -10.53
C MET A 1 25.41 15.42 -11.42
N THR A 2 26.43 15.97 -10.79
CA THR A 2 27.60 16.57 -11.41
C THR A 2 28.85 15.76 -11.04
N GLU A 3 29.99 16.09 -11.63
CA GLU A 3 31.26 15.47 -11.27
C GLU A 3 31.64 15.68 -9.80
N ALA A 4 31.23 16.80 -9.20
CA ALA A 4 31.44 17.04 -7.76
C ALA A 4 30.69 16.05 -6.85
N ASP A 5 29.72 15.31 -7.40
CA ASP A 5 28.94 14.30 -6.69
C ASP A 5 29.48 12.88 -6.91
N ALA A 6 30.64 12.71 -7.56
CA ALA A 6 31.17 11.40 -7.96
C ALA A 6 31.35 10.43 -6.78
N ASP A 7 31.75 10.92 -5.61
CA ASP A 7 31.91 10.09 -4.40
C ASP A 7 30.58 9.47 -3.91
N TYR A 8 29.43 10.05 -4.28
CA TYR A 8 28.10 9.52 -3.98
C TYR A 8 27.58 8.55 -5.06
N ALA A 9 28.26 8.50 -6.21
CA ALA A 9 27.92 7.60 -7.29
C ALA A 9 28.51 6.22 -6.98
N VAL A 10 27.79 5.45 -6.15
CA VAL A 10 28.15 4.08 -5.77
C VAL A 10 26.94 3.15 -5.85
N ALA A 11 27.14 1.94 -6.36
CA ALA A 11 26.16 0.86 -6.30
C ALA A 11 26.87 -0.47 -6.03
N PHE A 12 26.40 -1.23 -5.04
CA PHE A 12 27.06 -2.45 -4.60
C PHE A 12 26.11 -3.40 -3.87
N ALA A 13 26.60 -4.61 -3.56
CA ALA A 13 25.91 -5.56 -2.69
C ALA A 13 26.76 -5.93 -1.46
N THR A 14 26.10 -6.11 -0.31
CA THR A 14 26.73 -6.60 0.93
C THR A 14 25.85 -7.64 1.62
N PRO A 15 26.42 -8.54 2.44
CA PRO A 15 25.64 -9.28 3.43
C PRO A 15 24.98 -8.31 4.41
N VAL A 16 23.73 -8.57 4.80
CA VAL A 16 22.98 -7.72 5.76
C VAL A 16 23.65 -7.61 7.15
N ASN A 17 24.55 -8.54 7.46
CA ASN A 17 25.32 -8.61 8.71
C ASN A 17 26.82 -8.28 8.49
N ALA A 18 27.19 -7.61 7.40
CA ALA A 18 28.56 -7.17 7.19
C ALA A 18 29.03 -6.28 8.36
N LYS A 19 30.29 -6.41 8.74
CA LYS A 19 30.88 -5.59 9.81
C LYS A 19 30.78 -4.11 9.45
N GLY A 20 30.28 -3.29 10.37
CA GLY A 20 30.03 -1.86 10.16
C GLY A 20 28.59 -1.53 9.74
N ILE A 21 27.76 -2.53 9.38
CA ILE A 21 26.34 -2.30 9.14
C ILE A 21 25.59 -2.24 10.47
N ILE A 22 24.86 -1.14 10.68
CA ILE A 22 23.98 -0.94 11.84
C ILE A 22 22.57 -0.69 11.31
N GLN A 23 21.58 -1.40 11.84
CA GLN A 23 20.18 -1.21 11.49
C GLN A 23 19.42 -0.67 12.71
N ILE A 24 18.87 0.54 12.57
CA ILE A 24 18.01 1.16 13.59
C ILE A 24 16.58 1.05 13.09
N THR A 25 15.87 0.04 13.59
CA THR A 25 14.55 -0.36 13.11
C THR A 25 13.43 0.50 13.69
N HIS A 26 12.48 0.91 12.85
CA HIS A 26 11.21 1.48 13.25
C HIS A 26 10.15 0.37 13.35
N PRO A 27 9.64 0.07 14.56
CA PRO A 27 8.60 -0.93 14.71
C PRO A 27 7.28 -0.38 14.18
N PHE A 28 6.62 -1.16 13.34
CA PHE A 28 5.21 -0.90 13.02
C PHE A 28 4.35 -1.71 13.98
N ASP A 29 3.36 -1.08 14.59
CA ASP A 29 2.46 -1.77 15.52
C ASP A 29 1.36 -2.49 14.76
N TYR A 30 1.60 -3.78 14.46
CA TYR A 30 0.63 -4.66 13.81
C TYR A 30 0.09 -5.74 14.76
N HIS A 31 0.12 -5.51 16.07
CA HIS A 31 -0.29 -6.53 17.02
C HIS A 31 -1.80 -6.75 17.01
N ARG A 32 -2.21 -8.01 16.77
CA ARG A 32 -3.54 -8.50 17.14
C ARG A 32 -3.42 -9.35 18.40
N GLY A 33 -4.08 -8.90 19.46
CA GLY A 33 -4.07 -9.53 20.77
C GLY A 33 -5.30 -10.39 21.03
N ALA A 34 -5.36 -10.99 22.23
CA ALA A 34 -6.51 -11.77 22.68
C ALA A 34 -7.79 -10.92 22.83
N SER A 35 -7.65 -9.59 22.92
CA SER A 35 -8.76 -8.65 22.99
C SER A 35 -9.32 -8.28 21.63
N ASP A 36 -8.69 -8.69 20.52
CA ASP A 36 -9.16 -8.38 19.16
C ASP A 36 -10.11 -9.45 18.63
N PHE A 37 -11.05 -9.05 17.77
CA PHE A 37 -11.91 -10.04 17.10
C PHE A 37 -11.05 -10.96 16.23
N PRO A 38 -11.30 -12.28 16.25
CA PRO A 38 -10.54 -13.22 15.44
C PRO A 38 -10.80 -12.97 13.95
N VAL A 39 -9.71 -12.77 13.20
CA VAL A 39 -9.71 -12.55 11.75
C VAL A 39 -8.77 -13.57 11.13
N ASP A 40 -9.27 -14.35 10.18
CA ASP A 40 -8.56 -15.49 9.56
C ASP A 40 -7.46 -15.08 8.56
N LEU A 41 -7.05 -13.82 8.59
CA LEU A 41 -5.87 -13.31 7.90
C LEU A 41 -4.67 -13.40 8.83
N PRO A 42 -3.48 -13.81 8.37
CA PRO A 42 -2.26 -13.79 9.19
C PRO A 42 -1.82 -12.35 9.49
N VAL A 43 -1.31 -12.09 10.69
CA VAL A 43 -0.58 -10.84 10.97
C VAL A 43 0.76 -10.93 10.23
N ARG A 44 0.92 -10.11 9.19
CA ARG A 44 2.21 -9.93 8.52
C ARG A 44 2.62 -8.47 8.68
N SER A 45 3.57 -8.24 9.58
CA SER A 45 4.14 -6.93 9.83
C SER A 45 5.14 -6.58 8.73
N HIS A 46 5.08 -5.34 8.25
CA HIS A 46 6.22 -4.69 7.62
C HIS A 46 7.03 -3.93 8.68
N THR A 47 8.26 -3.54 8.37
CA THR A 47 9.08 -2.67 9.22
C THR A 47 10.08 -1.96 8.34
N ASP A 48 10.48 -0.77 8.75
CA ASP A 48 11.53 0.01 8.09
C ASP A 48 12.73 0.14 9.03
N ALA A 49 13.89 0.44 8.46
CA ALA A 49 15.08 0.72 9.26
C ALA A 49 15.93 1.82 8.62
N LEU A 50 16.51 2.67 9.46
CA LEU A 50 17.69 3.43 9.07
C LEU A 50 18.86 2.46 9.02
N VAL A 51 19.44 2.28 7.83
CA VAL A 51 20.62 1.43 7.61
C VAL A 51 21.86 2.32 7.53
N ILE A 52 22.76 2.19 8.50
CA ILE A 52 24.03 2.91 8.57
C ILE A 52 25.14 2.01 8.08
N PHE A 53 25.98 2.55 7.19
CA PHE A 53 27.21 1.93 6.72
C PHE A 53 28.40 2.64 7.38
N ASP A 54 28.85 2.15 8.53
CA ASP A 54 30.01 2.67 9.28
C ASP A 54 31.29 1.98 8.78
N ASP A 55 31.99 2.62 7.84
CA ASP A 55 33.23 2.14 7.20
C ASP A 55 33.16 0.66 6.74
N VAL A 56 32.08 0.30 6.05
CA VAL A 56 31.83 -1.06 5.54
C VAL A 56 32.72 -1.36 4.34
N PHE A 57 33.55 -2.40 4.45
CA PHE A 57 34.33 -2.89 3.31
C PHE A 57 33.45 -3.66 2.31
N VAL A 58 33.54 -3.29 1.03
CA VAL A 58 32.86 -3.97 -0.08
C VAL A 58 33.92 -4.51 -1.05
N PRO A 59 33.95 -5.82 -1.34
CA PRO A 59 34.92 -6.38 -2.27
C PRO A 59 34.54 -6.04 -3.72
N TRP A 60 35.55 -5.86 -4.59
CA TRP A 60 35.36 -5.33 -5.95
C TRP A 60 34.38 -6.13 -6.81
N GLU A 61 34.29 -7.45 -6.64
CA GLU A 61 33.31 -8.30 -7.34
C GLU A 61 31.84 -8.04 -6.96
N LYS A 62 31.60 -7.23 -5.93
CA LYS A 62 30.27 -6.77 -5.49
C LYS A 62 30.01 -5.30 -5.79
N VAL A 63 30.93 -4.61 -6.47
CA VAL A 63 30.79 -3.21 -6.88
C VAL A 63 30.28 -3.14 -8.30
N PHE A 64 29.22 -2.38 -8.52
CA PHE A 64 28.51 -2.25 -9.80
C PHE A 64 28.58 -0.83 -10.39
N LEU A 65 28.90 0.17 -9.57
CA LEU A 65 29.14 1.56 -9.97
C LEU A 65 30.05 2.21 -8.91
N CYS A 66 31.07 2.96 -9.32
CA CYS A 66 32.11 3.54 -8.44
C CYS A 66 32.73 4.81 -9.04
N GLY A 67 31.99 5.92 -9.00
CA GLY A 67 32.45 7.25 -9.44
C GLY A 67 31.93 7.67 -10.82
N GLU A 68 31.32 6.77 -11.59
CA GLU A 68 30.72 7.10 -12.90
C GLU A 68 29.38 7.83 -12.75
N TRP A 69 29.43 9.05 -12.21
CA TRP A 69 28.30 9.90 -11.86
C TRP A 69 27.30 10.15 -13.00
N GLN A 70 27.74 10.06 -14.25
CA GLN A 70 26.88 10.20 -15.44
C GLN A 70 25.79 9.12 -15.50
N TYR A 71 26.01 7.95 -14.90
CA TYR A 71 25.08 6.82 -14.93
C TYR A 71 24.19 6.70 -13.69
N ALA A 72 24.47 7.47 -12.63
CA ALA A 72 23.74 7.36 -11.36
C ALA A 72 22.23 7.66 -11.53
N VAL A 73 21.89 8.67 -12.34
CA VAL A 73 20.49 9.01 -12.63
C VAL A 73 19.81 7.89 -13.42
N THR A 74 20.49 7.29 -14.39
CA THR A 74 19.98 6.16 -15.18
C THR A 74 19.71 4.94 -14.29
N ALA A 75 20.59 4.66 -13.32
CA ALA A 75 20.38 3.57 -12.36
C ALA A 75 19.09 3.75 -11.53
N VAL A 76 18.84 4.97 -11.05
CA VAL A 76 17.60 5.30 -10.30
C VAL A 76 16.36 5.13 -11.17
N TYR A 77 16.38 5.65 -12.42
CA TYR A 77 15.23 5.53 -13.32
C TYR A 77 14.91 4.08 -13.67
N ASN A 78 15.94 3.27 -13.96
CA ASN A 78 15.75 1.85 -14.28
C ASN A 78 15.09 1.07 -13.14
N PHE A 79 15.45 1.39 -11.89
CA PHE A 79 14.76 0.84 -10.72
C PHE A 79 13.30 1.32 -10.65
N ALA A 80 13.09 2.63 -10.79
CA ALA A 80 11.75 3.22 -10.66
C ALA A 80 10.77 2.73 -11.74
N TYR A 81 11.21 2.48 -12.98
CA TYR A 81 10.35 2.00 -14.06
C TYR A 81 9.68 0.65 -13.73
N LEU A 82 10.43 -0.26 -13.12
CA LEU A 82 9.89 -1.55 -12.67
C LEU A 82 9.08 -1.38 -11.38
N HIS A 83 9.63 -0.64 -10.41
CA HIS A 83 9.04 -0.58 -9.08
C HIS A 83 7.68 0.14 -9.06
N ARG A 84 7.50 1.19 -9.88
CA ARG A 84 6.20 1.88 -10.02
C ARG A 84 5.12 1.01 -10.64
N HIS A 85 5.47 0.10 -11.55
CA HIS A 85 4.51 -0.90 -12.04
C HIS A 85 4.13 -1.87 -10.93
N THR A 86 5.12 -2.44 -10.23
CA THR A 86 4.85 -3.39 -9.15
C THR A 86 4.06 -2.76 -8.01
N ALA A 87 4.31 -1.48 -7.71
CA ALA A 87 3.57 -0.69 -6.74
C ALA A 87 2.07 -0.79 -6.99
N VAL A 88 1.64 -0.56 -8.23
CA VAL A 88 0.22 -0.64 -8.57
C VAL A 88 -0.29 -2.08 -8.46
N THR A 89 0.48 -3.07 -8.94
CA THR A 89 -0.03 -4.45 -9.01
C THR A 89 -0.21 -5.13 -7.66
N TYR A 90 0.70 -4.94 -6.70
CA TYR A 90 0.49 -5.51 -5.37
C TYR A 90 -0.62 -4.77 -4.60
N HIS A 91 -0.81 -3.47 -4.85
CA HIS A 91 -1.92 -2.70 -4.27
C HIS A 91 -3.29 -3.05 -4.86
N ILE A 92 -3.38 -3.52 -6.12
CA ILE A 92 -4.66 -3.99 -6.69
C ILE A 92 -5.30 -5.04 -5.78
N ALA A 93 -4.54 -6.01 -5.30
CA ALA A 93 -5.06 -7.06 -4.41
C ALA A 93 -5.58 -6.48 -3.08
N TRP A 94 -4.96 -5.43 -2.56
CA TRP A 94 -5.42 -4.77 -1.34
C TRP A 94 -6.72 -3.99 -1.59
N VAL A 95 -6.81 -3.30 -2.72
CA VAL A 95 -8.04 -2.59 -3.10
C VAL A 95 -9.17 -3.57 -3.38
N GLU A 96 -8.90 -4.74 -3.96
CA GLU A 96 -9.91 -5.82 -4.10
C GLU A 96 -10.45 -6.27 -2.74
N LEU A 97 -9.56 -6.50 -1.76
CA LEU A 97 -9.95 -6.83 -0.39
C LEU A 97 -10.79 -5.70 0.21
N LEU A 98 -10.37 -4.45 0.05
CA LEU A 98 -11.06 -3.27 0.56
C LEU A 98 -12.48 -3.14 -0.02
N VAL A 99 -12.64 -3.30 -1.34
CA VAL A 99 -13.95 -3.30 -2.00
C VAL A 99 -14.82 -4.45 -1.50
N GLY A 100 -14.23 -5.64 -1.30
CA GLY A 100 -14.94 -6.80 -0.75
C GLY A 100 -15.43 -6.57 0.68
N LEU A 101 -14.59 -6.01 1.55
CA LEU A 101 -14.93 -5.66 2.92
C LEU A 101 -16.01 -4.56 2.98
N ALA A 102 -15.88 -3.52 2.17
CA ALA A 102 -16.89 -2.46 2.07
C ALA A 102 -18.23 -3.03 1.58
N THR A 103 -18.23 -3.88 0.55
CA THR A 103 -19.43 -4.56 0.06
C THR A 103 -20.10 -5.35 1.18
N ALA A 104 -19.35 -6.22 1.86
CA ALA A 104 -19.88 -7.02 2.96
C ALA A 104 -20.41 -6.14 4.10
N MET A 105 -19.72 -5.04 4.43
CA MET A 105 -20.18 -4.08 5.42
C MET A 105 -21.54 -3.50 5.04
N THR A 106 -21.71 -2.98 3.81
CA THR A 106 -23.01 -2.42 3.35
C THR A 106 -24.15 -3.45 3.40
N GLU A 107 -23.86 -4.71 3.12
CA GLU A 107 -24.83 -5.80 3.21
C GLU A 107 -25.19 -6.14 4.66
N TYR A 108 -24.20 -6.11 5.55
CA TYR A 108 -24.34 -6.44 6.96
C TYR A 108 -25.11 -5.38 7.74
N ILE A 109 -25.04 -4.10 7.36
CA ILE A 109 -25.93 -3.05 7.93
C ILE A 109 -27.24 -2.89 7.15
N GLY A 110 -27.38 -3.53 5.98
CA GLY A 110 -28.61 -3.54 5.20
C GLY A 110 -28.84 -2.30 4.31
N VAL A 111 -27.78 -1.57 3.94
CA VAL A 111 -27.87 -0.31 3.17
C VAL A 111 -27.38 -0.42 1.72
N SER A 112 -27.02 -1.62 1.25
CA SER A 112 -26.47 -1.83 -0.12
C SER A 112 -27.36 -1.37 -1.28
N ARG A 113 -28.64 -1.06 -1.02
CA ARG A 113 -29.59 -0.53 -2.02
C ARG A 113 -29.74 1.00 -1.99
N ALA A 114 -29.22 1.67 -0.97
CA ALA A 114 -29.27 3.13 -0.87
C ALA A 114 -28.48 3.77 -2.02
N ALA A 115 -28.99 4.87 -2.56
CA ALA A 115 -28.42 5.50 -3.76
C ALA A 115 -27.00 6.01 -3.52
N ASN A 116 -26.77 6.71 -2.41
CA ASN A 116 -25.45 7.22 -2.02
C ASN A 116 -24.43 6.09 -1.82
N ILE A 117 -24.84 4.98 -1.20
CA ILE A 117 -23.96 3.81 -1.00
C ILE A 117 -23.56 3.18 -2.34
N ARG A 118 -24.48 3.11 -3.31
CA ARG A 118 -24.16 2.59 -4.65
C ARG A 118 -23.20 3.51 -5.40
N GLU A 119 -23.34 4.81 -5.23
CA GLU A 119 -22.42 5.81 -5.80
C GLU A 119 -21.02 5.65 -5.21
N GLU A 120 -20.90 5.60 -3.88
CA GLU A 120 -19.66 5.32 -3.16
C GLU A 120 -19.00 4.00 -3.59
N MET A 121 -19.77 2.91 -3.66
CA MET A 121 -19.28 1.63 -4.15
C MET A 121 -18.84 1.70 -5.63
N THR A 122 -19.49 2.52 -6.45
CA THR A 122 -19.11 2.73 -7.85
C THR A 122 -17.75 3.41 -7.94
N GLU A 123 -17.47 4.40 -7.10
CA GLU A 123 -16.15 5.05 -7.03
C GLU A 123 -15.03 4.06 -6.64
N LEU A 124 -15.28 3.18 -5.67
CA LEU A 124 -14.33 2.12 -5.30
C LEU A 124 -14.04 1.17 -6.48
N ILE A 125 -15.08 0.76 -7.21
CA ILE A 125 -14.98 -0.11 -8.38
C ILE A 125 -14.26 0.60 -9.54
N TYR A 126 -14.55 1.88 -9.76
CA TYR A 126 -13.89 2.71 -10.76
C TYR A 126 -12.39 2.80 -10.50
N TYR A 127 -12.01 3.11 -9.26
CA TYR A 127 -10.62 3.19 -8.84
C TYR A 127 -9.88 1.87 -9.08
N LEU A 128 -10.45 0.75 -8.60
CA LEU A 128 -9.88 -0.59 -8.79
C LEU A 128 -9.69 -0.96 -10.26
N ASN A 129 -10.71 -0.74 -11.09
CA ASN A 129 -10.65 -1.11 -12.51
C ASN A 129 -9.72 -0.19 -13.31
N THR A 130 -9.58 1.08 -12.90
CA THR A 130 -8.62 2.00 -13.50
C THR A 130 -7.19 1.54 -13.21
N MET A 131 -6.87 1.18 -11.95
CA MET A 131 -5.57 0.60 -11.59
C MET A 131 -5.26 -0.66 -12.39
N LYS A 132 -6.20 -1.62 -12.47
CA LYS A 132 -6.05 -2.85 -13.25
C LYS A 132 -5.77 -2.58 -14.73
N SER A 133 -6.51 -1.63 -15.30
CA SER A 133 -6.38 -1.28 -16.71
C SER A 133 -5.04 -0.64 -17.02
N LEU A 134 -4.60 0.32 -16.19
CA LEU A 134 -3.32 1.01 -16.37
C LEU A 134 -2.13 0.07 -16.13
N ALA A 135 -2.18 -0.78 -15.10
CA ALA A 135 -1.15 -1.77 -14.84
C ALA A 135 -1.01 -2.74 -16.03
N ARG A 136 -2.13 -3.25 -16.56
CA ARG A 136 -2.12 -4.13 -17.73
C ARG A 136 -1.59 -3.42 -18.98
N ALA A 137 -2.06 -2.20 -19.25
CA ALA A 137 -1.62 -1.39 -20.39
C ALA A 137 -0.10 -1.17 -20.35
N SER A 138 0.46 -0.85 -19.18
CA SER A 138 1.91 -0.65 -19.03
C SER A 138 2.73 -1.87 -19.46
N CYS A 139 2.23 -3.10 -19.30
CA CYS A 139 2.90 -4.32 -19.77
C CYS A 139 2.64 -4.63 -21.24
N ILE A 140 1.46 -4.28 -21.77
CA ILE A 140 1.13 -4.50 -23.19
C ILE A 140 1.98 -3.55 -24.05
N ASP A 141 2.10 -2.30 -23.64
CA ASP A 141 2.83 -1.24 -24.34
C ASP A 141 4.30 -1.15 -23.89
N TYR A 142 4.88 -2.27 -23.46
CA TYR A 142 6.24 -2.35 -22.93
C TYR A 142 7.27 -1.72 -23.89
N VAL A 143 8.38 -1.27 -23.31
CA VAL A 143 9.54 -0.78 -24.07
C VAL A 143 10.75 -1.66 -23.80
N VAL A 144 11.71 -1.69 -24.72
CA VAL A 144 12.97 -2.43 -24.53
C VAL A 144 14.07 -1.47 -24.13
N GLN A 145 14.63 -1.66 -22.94
CA GLN A 145 15.74 -0.86 -22.43
C GLN A 145 16.85 -1.79 -21.93
N GLY A 146 18.08 -1.57 -22.42
CA GLY A 146 19.22 -2.42 -22.05
C GLY A 146 19.05 -3.90 -22.42
N GLY A 147 18.22 -4.22 -23.43
CA GLY A 147 17.88 -5.59 -23.81
C GLY A 147 16.81 -6.25 -22.94
N LEU A 148 16.22 -5.53 -21.98
CA LEU A 148 15.14 -6.01 -21.12
C LEU A 148 13.83 -5.35 -21.52
N ALA A 149 12.75 -6.14 -21.59
CA ALA A 149 11.40 -5.61 -21.69
C ALA A 149 10.98 -5.05 -20.33
N ILE A 150 10.68 -3.76 -20.28
CA ILE A 150 10.19 -3.08 -19.07
C ILE A 150 8.79 -2.50 -19.34
N PRO A 151 7.94 -2.36 -18.31
CA PRO A 151 6.66 -1.69 -18.45
C PRO A 151 6.83 -0.29 -19.04
N ASN A 152 5.88 0.16 -19.86
CA ASN A 152 5.86 1.51 -20.42
C ASN A 152 6.05 2.55 -19.30
N PRO A 153 7.14 3.34 -19.32
CA PRO A 153 7.43 4.28 -18.24
C PRO A 153 6.34 5.31 -18.03
N VAL A 154 5.76 5.87 -19.09
CA VAL A 154 4.69 6.87 -18.99
C VAL A 154 3.47 6.26 -18.32
N THR A 155 2.98 5.14 -18.84
CA THR A 155 1.76 4.48 -18.33
C THR A 155 1.94 3.97 -16.90
N ALA A 156 3.09 3.38 -16.56
CA ALA A 156 3.38 2.92 -15.20
C ALA A 156 3.40 4.08 -14.20
N ASN A 157 3.94 5.24 -14.60
CA ASN A 157 3.90 6.44 -13.76
C ASN A 157 2.49 7.01 -13.61
N VAL A 158 1.70 7.04 -14.69
CA VAL A 158 0.28 7.45 -14.61
C VAL A 158 -0.49 6.52 -13.67
N ALA A 159 -0.23 5.22 -13.74
CA ALA A 159 -0.84 4.22 -12.87
C ALA A 159 -0.50 4.47 -11.39
N LYS A 160 0.80 4.60 -11.06
CA LYS A 160 1.25 4.85 -9.69
C LYS A 160 0.73 6.18 -9.16
N TYR A 161 0.79 7.24 -9.96
CA TYR A 161 0.25 8.55 -9.57
C TYR A 161 -1.26 8.49 -9.34
N PHE A 162 -2.04 7.87 -10.24
CA PHE A 162 -3.47 7.74 -10.09
C PHE A 162 -3.83 7.00 -8.79
N TYR A 163 -3.15 5.90 -8.50
CA TYR A 163 -3.36 5.15 -7.27
C TYR A 163 -3.02 6.02 -6.03
N ALA A 164 -1.80 6.55 -5.94
CA ALA A 164 -1.37 7.30 -4.76
C ALA A 164 -2.21 8.57 -4.54
N ASN A 165 -2.47 9.34 -5.59
CA ASN A 165 -3.20 10.61 -5.51
C ASN A 165 -4.66 10.45 -5.09
N ASN A 166 -5.29 9.31 -5.38
CA ASN A 166 -6.70 9.06 -5.06
C ASN A 166 -6.89 8.13 -3.85
N TYR A 167 -5.83 7.55 -3.30
CA TYR A 167 -5.88 6.61 -2.19
C TYR A 167 -6.72 7.12 -1.00
N HIS A 168 -6.47 8.34 -0.55
CA HIS A 168 -7.19 8.91 0.60
C HIS A 168 -8.68 9.16 0.33
N SER A 169 -9.07 9.41 -0.92
CA SER A 169 -10.49 9.50 -1.30
C SER A 169 -11.19 8.15 -1.17
N VAL A 170 -10.51 7.06 -1.54
CA VAL A 170 -10.99 5.68 -1.42
C VAL A 170 -11.08 5.27 0.05
N VAL A 171 -10.06 5.59 0.86
CA VAL A 171 -10.08 5.39 2.31
C VAL A 171 -11.27 6.10 2.95
N LYS A 172 -11.46 7.39 2.64
CA LYS A 172 -12.60 8.17 3.14
C LYS A 172 -13.94 7.51 2.83
N ILE A 173 -14.14 6.99 1.62
CA ILE A 173 -15.38 6.30 1.25
C ILE A 173 -15.63 5.09 2.16
N VAL A 174 -14.60 4.30 2.44
CA VAL A 174 -14.72 3.11 3.30
C VAL A 174 -15.02 3.51 4.75
N GLU A 175 -14.37 4.55 5.26
CA GLU A 175 -14.66 5.11 6.57
C GLU A 175 -16.12 5.56 6.70
N ASP A 176 -16.65 6.25 5.68
CA ASP A 176 -18.03 6.72 5.63
C ASP A 176 -19.04 5.55 5.60
N ILE A 177 -18.79 4.54 4.76
CA ILE A 177 -19.59 3.31 4.69
C ILE A 177 -19.67 2.59 6.05
N CYS A 178 -18.54 2.53 6.78
CA CYS A 178 -18.47 1.81 8.05
C CYS A 178 -19.08 2.60 9.21
N GLY A 179 -19.05 3.93 9.12
CA GLY A 179 -19.46 4.85 10.17
C GLY A 179 -18.58 4.76 11.42
N GLY A 180 -18.97 5.50 12.46
CA GLY A 180 -18.16 5.67 13.67
C GLY A 180 -17.85 4.38 14.45
N LEU A 181 -18.63 3.30 14.25
CA LEU A 181 -18.35 2.01 14.89
C LEU A 181 -17.03 1.40 14.42
N LEU A 182 -16.52 1.83 13.26
CA LEU A 182 -15.18 1.48 12.79
C LEU A 182 -14.09 1.78 13.82
N THR A 183 -14.21 2.90 14.55
CA THR A 183 -13.25 3.26 15.60
C THR A 183 -13.76 2.87 17.01
N THR A 184 -15.06 2.98 17.26
CA THR A 184 -15.62 2.80 18.61
C THR A 184 -16.11 1.39 18.95
N ALA A 185 -15.94 0.40 18.05
CA ALA A 185 -16.36 -0.97 18.32
C ALA A 185 -15.67 -1.54 19.58
N PRO A 186 -16.42 -2.22 20.46
CA PRO A 186 -15.89 -2.84 21.67
C PRO A 186 -14.88 -3.93 21.32
N THR A 187 -14.11 -4.37 22.32
CA THR A 187 -13.12 -5.44 22.13
C THR A 187 -13.82 -6.80 22.03
N TYR A 188 -13.12 -7.80 21.50
CA TYR A 188 -13.59 -9.18 21.54
C TYR A 188 -13.72 -9.71 22.96
N GLN A 189 -12.85 -9.27 23.86
CA GLN A 189 -12.93 -9.62 25.28
C GLN A 189 -14.22 -9.09 25.91
N ASP A 190 -14.64 -7.87 25.59
CA ASP A 190 -15.94 -7.35 25.99
C ASP A 190 -17.06 -8.23 25.43
N TRP A 191 -17.00 -8.56 24.13
CA TRP A 191 -18.02 -9.39 23.48
C TRP A 191 -18.15 -10.81 24.04
N GLN A 192 -17.06 -11.38 24.56
CA GLN A 192 -17.06 -12.68 25.24
C GLN A 192 -17.64 -12.63 26.66
N ASN A 193 -17.84 -11.44 27.25
CA ASN A 193 -18.39 -11.32 28.60
C ASN A 193 -19.90 -11.63 28.59
N SER A 194 -20.30 -12.67 29.33
CA SER A 194 -21.69 -13.12 29.43
C SER A 194 -22.67 -12.05 29.97
N GLU A 195 -22.19 -11.06 30.73
CA GLU A 195 -23.04 -10.00 31.28
C GLU A 195 -23.37 -8.90 30.26
N THR A 196 -22.50 -8.67 29.27
CA THR A 196 -22.64 -7.56 28.30
C THR A 196 -22.92 -8.02 26.87
N LYS A 197 -22.62 -9.28 26.54
CA LYS A 197 -22.76 -9.86 25.21
C LYS A 197 -24.15 -9.65 24.59
N ASP A 198 -25.22 -9.98 25.32
CA ASP A 198 -26.59 -9.88 24.80
C ASP A 198 -26.97 -8.42 24.48
N PHE A 199 -26.44 -7.45 25.22
CA PHE A 199 -26.63 -6.03 24.91
C PHE A 199 -25.89 -5.65 23.63
N MET A 200 -24.66 -6.09 23.45
CA MET A 200 -23.92 -5.85 22.20
C MET A 200 -24.60 -6.49 21.00
N ASP A 201 -25.04 -7.74 21.11
CA ASP A 201 -25.76 -8.41 20.04
C ASP A 201 -27.04 -7.66 19.66
N LYS A 202 -27.76 -7.12 20.66
CA LYS A 202 -28.97 -6.31 20.46
C LYS A 202 -28.71 -4.93 19.84
N TYR A 203 -27.70 -4.20 20.32
CA TYR A 203 -27.50 -2.78 19.98
C TYR A 203 -26.49 -2.54 18.87
N LEU A 204 -25.56 -3.47 18.63
CA LEU A 204 -24.54 -3.38 17.58
C LEU A 204 -24.85 -4.27 16.37
N GLY A 205 -25.98 -4.99 16.39
CA GLY A 205 -26.48 -5.74 15.23
C GLY A 205 -26.74 -4.84 14.02
N GLY A 206 -26.81 -5.48 12.85
CA GLY A 206 -27.17 -4.83 11.59
C GLY A 206 -28.42 -5.47 11.00
N ARG A 207 -28.29 -6.03 9.80
CA ARG A 207 -29.33 -6.84 9.14
C ARG A 207 -29.65 -8.07 9.99
N ALA A 208 -30.92 -8.43 10.09
CA ALA A 208 -31.42 -9.41 11.06
C ALA A 208 -30.87 -10.84 10.90
N ASP A 209 -30.41 -11.20 9.70
CA ASP A 209 -29.82 -12.50 9.35
C ASP A 209 -28.28 -12.52 9.46
N VAL A 210 -27.67 -11.43 9.91
CA VAL A 210 -26.22 -11.31 10.08
C VAL A 210 -25.88 -11.24 11.57
N SER A 211 -24.93 -12.07 12.02
CA SER A 211 -24.49 -12.02 13.41
C SER A 211 -23.70 -10.74 13.69
N THR A 212 -23.88 -10.18 14.88
CA THR A 212 -23.12 -9.01 15.34
C THR A 212 -21.62 -9.28 15.34
N GLU A 213 -21.19 -10.50 15.67
CA GLU A 213 -19.78 -10.90 15.59
C GLU A 213 -19.20 -10.76 14.18
N ALA A 214 -19.92 -11.20 13.14
CA ALA A 214 -19.44 -11.11 11.76
C ALA A 214 -19.22 -9.66 11.34
N ARG A 215 -20.13 -8.77 11.71
CA ARG A 215 -19.98 -7.31 11.51
C ARG A 215 -18.75 -6.77 12.24
N LEU A 216 -18.58 -7.11 13.52
CA LEU A 216 -17.44 -6.63 14.32
C LEU A 216 -16.10 -7.16 13.81
N ARG A 217 -16.05 -8.38 13.26
CA ARG A 217 -14.85 -8.94 12.60
C ARG A 217 -14.48 -8.18 11.32
N ILE A 218 -15.45 -7.70 10.52
CA ILE A 218 -15.15 -6.84 9.36
C ILE A 218 -14.54 -5.52 9.82
N LEU A 219 -15.13 -4.87 10.82
CA LEU A 219 -14.59 -3.62 11.38
C LEU A 219 -13.21 -3.83 11.97
N GLN A 220 -12.98 -4.95 12.65
CA GLN A 220 -11.65 -5.36 13.12
C GLN A 220 -10.66 -5.50 11.97
N THR A 221 -11.07 -6.15 10.89
CA THR A 221 -10.23 -6.33 9.69
C THR A 221 -9.87 -4.99 9.07
N LEU A 222 -10.82 -4.05 8.96
CA LEU A 222 -10.61 -2.72 8.39
C LEU A 222 -9.74 -1.81 9.26
N ARG A 223 -9.81 -1.94 10.59
CA ARG A 223 -8.91 -1.25 11.52
C ARG A 223 -7.47 -1.74 11.44
N HIS A 224 -7.28 -2.96 10.96
CA HIS A 224 -5.96 -3.56 10.84
C HIS A 224 -5.49 -3.51 9.39
N TYR A 225 -4.19 -3.67 9.25
CA TYR A 225 -3.56 -3.79 7.95
C TYR A 225 -4.26 -4.84 7.07
N PRO A 226 -4.57 -4.53 5.79
CA PRO A 226 -3.97 -3.43 4.99
C PRO A 226 -4.85 -2.19 4.78
N CYS A 227 -5.87 -1.93 5.61
CA CYS A 227 -6.95 -1.04 5.17
C CYS A 227 -6.83 0.42 5.62
N LEU A 228 -6.42 0.70 6.86
CA LEU A 228 -6.42 2.05 7.45
C LEU A 228 -5.26 2.23 8.43
N GLY A 229 -4.64 3.41 8.47
CA GLY A 229 -3.61 3.76 9.46
C GLY A 229 -2.52 4.67 8.91
N THR A 230 -1.94 5.51 9.77
CA THR A 230 -0.99 6.55 9.39
C THR A 230 0.21 6.01 8.60
N GLU A 231 0.77 4.87 9.01
CA GLU A 231 1.92 4.26 8.34
C GLU A 231 1.57 3.89 6.89
N LEU A 232 0.35 3.39 6.64
CA LEU A 232 -0.12 3.07 5.31
C LEU A 232 -0.45 4.31 4.52
N ASP A 233 -1.17 5.24 5.11
CA ASP A 233 -1.56 6.49 4.48
C ASP A 233 -0.34 7.21 3.92
N VAL A 234 0.75 7.27 4.70
CA VAL A 234 2.02 7.87 4.28
C VAL A 234 2.75 6.98 3.26
N ASN A 235 2.82 5.67 3.47
CA ASN A 235 3.52 4.75 2.55
C ASN A 235 2.87 4.74 1.16
N ASN A 236 1.53 4.68 1.07
CA ASN A 236 0.78 4.69 -0.19
C ASN A 236 1.11 5.94 -1.04
N ILE A 237 1.44 7.07 -0.39
CA ILE A 237 1.82 8.34 -1.04
C ILE A 237 3.30 8.42 -1.44
N HIS A 238 4.20 7.92 -0.57
CA HIS A 238 5.63 8.19 -0.70
C HIS A 238 6.45 7.01 -1.23
N ALA A 239 5.95 5.78 -1.10
CA ALA A 239 6.61 4.62 -1.68
C ALA A 239 6.77 4.81 -3.20
N GLU A 240 7.89 4.34 -3.74
CA GLU A 240 8.28 4.48 -5.15
C GLU A 240 8.43 5.93 -5.67
N GLY A 241 8.50 6.89 -4.74
CA GLY A 241 8.64 8.31 -5.00
C GLY A 241 7.36 9.07 -4.65
N SER A 242 7.49 10.21 -3.99
CA SER A 242 6.37 11.11 -3.71
C SER A 242 5.73 11.61 -5.00
N LEU A 243 4.42 11.89 -4.98
CA LEU A 243 3.57 12.33 -6.11
C LEU A 243 4.21 13.22 -7.19
N MET A 244 5.10 14.14 -6.82
CA MET A 244 5.76 15.03 -7.79
C MET A 244 6.78 14.29 -8.67
N ALA A 245 7.40 13.23 -8.17
CA ALA A 245 8.38 12.43 -8.89
C ALA A 245 7.75 11.75 -10.12
N GLU A 246 6.55 11.20 -9.97
CA GLU A 246 5.78 10.62 -11.07
C GLU A 246 5.36 11.70 -12.07
N ARG A 247 4.88 12.85 -11.59
CA ARG A 247 4.51 13.98 -12.47
C ARG A 247 5.68 14.48 -13.31
N LEU A 248 6.86 14.61 -12.71
CA LEU A 248 8.08 14.99 -13.43
C LEU A 248 8.47 13.93 -14.45
N THR A 249 8.36 12.65 -14.10
CA THR A 249 8.68 11.54 -15.01
C THR A 249 7.69 11.51 -16.19
N ILE A 250 6.38 11.62 -15.94
CA ILE A 250 5.35 11.69 -16.97
C ILE A 250 5.66 12.85 -17.93
N TYR A 251 5.97 14.03 -17.39
CA TYR A 251 6.28 15.20 -18.22
C TYR A 251 7.56 15.02 -19.06
N ALA A 252 8.59 14.37 -18.50
CA ALA A 252 9.85 14.15 -19.19
C ALA A 252 9.75 13.08 -20.30
N GLU A 253 9.08 11.97 -20.01
CA GLU A 253 8.97 10.83 -20.92
C GLU A 253 7.98 11.08 -22.06
N ALA A 254 6.85 11.77 -21.79
CA ALA A 254 5.83 12.05 -22.82
C ALA A 254 6.29 13.03 -23.92
N ARG A 255 7.50 13.59 -23.83
CA ARG A 255 8.10 14.44 -24.89
C ARG A 255 8.95 13.65 -25.88
N GLN A 256 9.16 12.36 -25.62
CA GLN A 256 9.93 11.46 -26.48
C GLN A 256 9.05 10.70 -27.48
N ASP A 257 7.72 10.70 -27.26
CA ASP A 257 6.69 10.21 -28.17
C ASP A 257 6.30 11.29 -29.22
#